data_AF-A0A7S3H2P8-F1
#
_entry.id   AF-A0A7S3H2P8-F1
#
_cell.length_a   1.000
_cell.length_b   1.000
_cell.length_c   1.000
_cell.angle_alpha   90.00
_cell.angle_beta   90.00
_cell.angle_gamma   90.00
#
_symmetry.space_group_name_H-M   'P 1'
#
loop_
_entity.id
_entity.type
_entity.pdbx_description
1 polymer ?
#
loop_
_entity_poly.entity_id
_entity_poly.type
_entity_poly.pdbx_seq_one_letter_code
_entity_poly.pdbx_strand_id
1 'polypeptide(L)'
;MRPLIPEIDKKKYEKSGYVRDRNMPPKPSLDPGIRKLQEKSWNKEPYSRMRQYLMPRGAQLRGEANISNPFEITRFVRWPDDENRYDIVSKDVLKEAKELGKIIDDESISAAGDDFRSWLYVSPADRDYVQDKLNAERTEVLPQILIENIALVRSRKFGEIWQGKKEGAPLPPLVMDKKG
;
A
#
# COMPACT_ATOMS: atom_id res chain seq x y z
N MET A 1 25.64 18.72 16.60
CA MET A 1 26.12 17.96 15.42
C MET A 1 25.20 16.75 15.25
N ARG A 2 24.48 16.64 14.12
CA ARG A 2 23.73 15.41 13.79
C ARG A 2 24.72 14.43 13.16
N PRO A 3 24.72 13.14 13.55
CA PRO A 3 25.61 12.17 12.92
C PRO A 3 25.20 11.98 11.46
N LEU A 4 26.18 12.07 10.57
CA LEU A 4 26.07 11.68 9.17
C LEU A 4 25.67 10.20 9.11
N ILE A 5 24.50 9.92 8.55
CA ILE A 5 24.10 8.57 8.18
C ILE A 5 25.18 8.07 7.21
N PRO A 6 25.80 6.90 7.44
CA PRO A 6 26.80 6.37 6.51
C PRO A 6 26.16 6.27 5.13
N GLU A 7 26.78 6.93 4.16
CA GLU A 7 26.44 6.82 2.76
C GLU A 7 26.54 5.33 2.40
N ILE A 8 25.38 4.67 2.24
CA ILE A 8 25.36 3.30 1.74
C ILE A 8 26.00 3.38 0.36
N ASP A 9 27.18 2.78 0.23
CA ASP A 9 28.03 2.80 -0.95
C ASP A 9 27.28 2.19 -2.15
N LYS A 10 26.53 3.04 -2.87
CA LYS A 10 25.67 2.67 -4.00
C LYS A 10 26.46 1.93 -5.08
N LYS A 11 27.74 2.26 -5.24
CA LYS A 11 28.65 1.64 -6.22
C LYS A 11 28.96 0.17 -5.90
N LYS A 12 28.87 -0.26 -4.65
CA LYS A 12 29.15 -1.65 -4.26
C LYS A 12 27.98 -2.59 -4.57
N TYR A 13 26.75 -2.07 -4.58
CA TYR A 13 25.55 -2.82 -4.98
C TYR A 13 25.43 -2.93 -6.50
N GLU A 14 25.74 -1.87 -7.24
CA GLU A 14 25.66 -1.85 -8.71
C GLU A 14 26.67 -2.79 -9.39
N LYS A 15 27.86 -3.01 -8.80
CA LYS A 15 28.89 -3.92 -9.34
C LYS A 15 28.58 -5.41 -9.23
N SER A 16 27.51 -5.78 -8.52
CA SER A 16 27.24 -7.18 -8.18
C SER A 16 26.26 -7.89 -9.13
N GLY A 17 25.65 -7.18 -10.09
CA GLY A 17 24.62 -7.74 -10.99
C GLY A 17 23.28 -8.05 -10.30
N TYR A 18 23.21 -7.98 -8.97
CA TYR A 18 21.99 -8.27 -8.23
C TYR A 18 21.04 -7.06 -8.25
N VAL A 19 20.05 -7.10 -9.15
CA VAL A 19 18.83 -6.29 -9.00
C VAL A 19 18.12 -6.77 -7.74
N ARG A 20 17.99 -5.89 -6.73
CA ARG A 20 17.24 -6.22 -5.52
C ARG A 20 15.78 -6.47 -5.92
N ASP A 21 15.36 -7.73 -5.82
CA ASP A 21 13.94 -8.07 -5.90
C ASP A 21 13.21 -7.31 -4.80
N ARG A 22 12.34 -6.38 -5.21
CA ARG A 22 11.58 -5.54 -4.27
C ARG A 22 10.62 -6.39 -3.44
N ASN A 23 10.24 -7.58 -3.92
CA ASN A 23 9.36 -8.52 -3.25
C ASN A 23 10.09 -9.45 -2.27
N MET A 24 11.40 -9.25 -2.06
CA MET A 24 12.18 -9.98 -1.07
C MET A 24 12.59 -9.10 0.13
N PRO A 25 12.59 -9.68 1.35
CA PRO A 25 13.05 -8.96 2.52
C PRO A 25 14.52 -8.55 2.36
N PRO A 26 14.94 -7.43 2.97
CA PRO A 26 16.36 -7.10 3.01
C PRO A 26 17.12 -8.16 3.79
N LYS A 27 18.38 -8.38 3.41
CA LYS A 27 19.31 -9.20 4.21
C LYS A 27 19.38 -8.63 5.63
N PRO A 28 19.17 -9.45 6.68
CA PRO A 28 19.25 -8.97 8.05
C PRO A 28 20.63 -8.38 8.37
N SER A 29 20.62 -7.23 9.03
CA SER A 29 21.82 -6.61 9.57
C SER A 29 22.43 -7.47 10.68
N LEU A 30 23.76 -7.41 10.82
CA LEU A 30 24.46 -7.98 11.97
C LEU A 30 24.15 -7.19 13.25
N ASP A 31 23.91 -5.88 13.11
CA ASP A 31 23.50 -5.01 14.22
C ASP A 31 22.06 -5.34 14.67
N PRO A 32 21.83 -5.65 15.96
CA PRO A 32 20.51 -6.03 16.47
C PRO A 32 19.46 -4.91 16.39
N GLY A 33 19.87 -3.65 16.59
CA GLY A 33 18.97 -2.49 16.52
C GLY A 33 18.48 -2.27 15.09
N ILE A 34 19.41 -2.27 14.13
CA ILE A 34 19.09 -2.16 12.70
C ILE A 34 18.24 -3.34 12.26
N ARG A 35 18.53 -4.56 12.71
CA ARG A 35 17.75 -5.76 12.37
C ARG A 35 16.28 -5.63 12.77
N LYS A 36 16.00 -5.16 14.00
CA LYS A 36 14.62 -4.92 14.47
C LYS A 36 13.89 -3.87 13.62
N LEU A 37 14.60 -2.81 13.21
CA LEU A 37 14.02 -1.79 12.32
C LEU A 37 13.72 -2.35 10.92
N GLN A 38 14.61 -3.20 10.38
CA GLN A 38 14.39 -3.86 9.10
C GLN A 38 13.19 -4.81 9.13
N GLU A 39 13.05 -5.61 10.18
CA GLU A 39 11.90 -6.49 10.38
C GLU A 39 10.60 -5.69 10.46
N LYS A 40 10.58 -4.64 11.29
CA LYS A 40 9.42 -3.74 11.40
C LYS A 40 9.08 -3.09 10.06
N SER A 41 10.10 -2.67 9.30
CA SER A 41 9.90 -2.10 7.96
C SER A 41 9.32 -3.11 7.00
N TRP A 42 9.81 -4.36 7.00
CA TRP A 42 9.32 -5.41 6.12
C TRP A 42 7.85 -5.76 6.42
N ASN A 43 7.49 -5.86 7.70
CA ASN A 43 6.10 -6.11 8.10
C ASN A 43 5.14 -4.99 7.67
N LYS A 44 5.65 -3.76 7.45
CA LYS A 44 4.88 -2.62 6.95
C LYS A 44 4.88 -2.48 5.42
N GLU A 45 5.69 -3.26 4.71
CA GLU A 45 5.86 -3.18 3.27
C GLU A 45 4.54 -3.39 2.49
N PRO A 46 3.65 -4.35 2.85
CA PRO A 46 2.34 -4.49 2.23
C PRO A 46 1.53 -3.18 2.21
N TYR A 47 1.39 -2.55 3.37
CA TYR A 47 0.63 -1.31 3.54
C TYR A 47 1.30 -0.11 2.86
N SER A 48 2.64 -0.08 2.87
CA SER A 48 3.42 0.94 2.16
C SER A 48 3.15 0.91 0.65
N ARG A 49 3.02 -0.29 0.08
CA ARG A 49 2.72 -0.49 -1.35
C ARG A 49 1.28 -0.12 -1.70
N MET A 50 0.32 -0.51 -0.87
CA MET A 50 -1.08 -0.06 -1.01
C MET A 50 -1.14 1.47 -1.02
N ARG A 51 -0.47 2.12 -0.06
CA ARG A 51 -0.39 3.58 0.02
C ARG A 51 0.24 4.22 -1.21
N GLN A 52 1.36 3.67 -1.70
CA GLN A 52 2.05 4.17 -2.91
C GLN A 52 1.16 4.12 -4.15
N TYR A 53 0.17 3.22 -4.21
CA TYR A 53 -0.85 3.19 -5.25
C TYR A 53 -1.97 4.21 -4.99
N LEU A 54 -2.54 4.21 -3.78
CA LEU A 54 -3.72 5.02 -3.45
C LEU A 54 -3.45 6.53 -3.51
N MET A 55 -2.26 6.97 -3.12
CA MET A 55 -1.91 8.39 -3.10
C MET A 55 -1.96 9.05 -4.49
N PRO A 56 -1.25 8.54 -5.53
CA PRO A 56 -1.39 9.07 -6.88
C PRO A 56 -2.76 8.76 -7.49
N ARG A 57 -3.40 7.63 -7.15
CA ARG A 57 -4.76 7.32 -7.62
C ARG A 57 -5.77 8.35 -7.15
N GLY A 58 -5.69 8.78 -5.89
CA GLY A 58 -6.52 9.87 -5.37
C GLY A 58 -6.30 11.20 -6.09
N ALA A 59 -5.08 11.47 -6.57
CA ALA A 59 -4.81 12.65 -7.40
C ALA A 59 -5.42 12.53 -8.80
N GLN A 60 -5.39 11.34 -9.41
CA GLN A 60 -6.03 11.08 -10.70
C GLN A 60 -7.55 11.21 -10.62
N LEU A 61 -8.17 10.65 -9.57
CA LEU A 61 -9.61 10.71 -9.35
C LEU A 61 -10.12 12.15 -9.28
N ARG A 62 -9.40 13.05 -8.60
CA ARG A 62 -9.71 14.49 -8.60
C ARG A 62 -9.67 15.15 -10.00
N GLY A 63 -9.01 14.54 -10.97
CA GLY A 63 -9.01 14.98 -12.36
C GLY A 63 -10.11 14.35 -13.22
N GLU A 64 -10.84 13.34 -12.73
CA GLU A 64 -11.90 12.65 -13.49
C GLU A 64 -13.21 13.45 -13.45
N ALA A 65 -13.78 13.73 -14.61
CA ALA A 65 -14.98 14.57 -14.78
C ALA A 65 -16.28 13.99 -14.18
N ASN A 66 -16.26 12.72 -13.73
CA ASN A 66 -17.42 12.02 -13.19
C ASN A 66 -17.48 12.04 -11.65
N ILE A 67 -16.58 12.78 -10.98
CA ILE A 67 -16.65 13.00 -9.54
C ILE A 67 -17.41 14.31 -9.29
N SER A 68 -18.46 14.21 -8.48
CA SER A 68 -19.40 15.29 -8.18
C SER A 68 -18.72 16.58 -7.76
N ASN A 69 -17.61 16.48 -7.00
CA ASN A 69 -16.80 17.61 -6.61
C ASN A 69 -15.30 17.25 -6.50
N PRO A 70 -14.48 17.53 -7.53
CA PRO A 70 -13.05 17.19 -7.54
C PRO A 70 -12.21 17.97 -6.50
N PHE A 71 -12.75 19.06 -5.93
CA PHE A 71 -12.12 19.85 -4.86
C PHE A 71 -12.46 19.33 -3.46
N GLU A 72 -13.52 18.53 -3.34
CA GLU A 72 -13.75 17.70 -2.16
C GLU A 72 -12.88 16.45 -2.29
N ILE A 73 -11.67 16.54 -1.74
CA ILE A 73 -10.67 15.48 -1.78
C ILE A 73 -11.32 14.10 -1.58
N THR A 74 -11.28 13.26 -2.61
CA THR A 74 -11.67 11.85 -2.59
C THR A 74 -11.06 11.14 -1.38
N ARG A 75 -11.87 10.53 -0.52
CA ARG A 75 -11.41 9.82 0.69
C ARG A 75 -11.58 8.31 0.54
N PHE A 76 -10.49 7.58 0.72
CA PHE A 76 -10.48 6.11 0.62
C PHE A 76 -10.83 5.49 1.96
N VAL A 77 -11.88 4.67 1.99
CA VAL A 77 -12.33 3.91 3.16
C VAL A 77 -12.17 2.42 2.86
N ARG A 78 -11.21 1.78 3.52
CA ARG A 78 -10.91 0.36 3.36
C ARG A 78 -12.05 -0.49 3.89
N TRP A 79 -12.36 -1.56 3.17
CA TRP A 79 -13.29 -2.58 3.62
C TRP A 79 -12.64 -3.42 4.75
N PRO A 80 -13.42 -3.82 5.78
CA PRO A 80 -12.87 -4.55 6.92
C PRO A 80 -12.64 -6.04 6.62
N ASP A 81 -13.35 -6.58 5.64
CA ASP A 81 -13.34 -7.97 5.18
C ASP A 81 -12.49 -8.20 3.91
N ASP A 82 -12.13 -7.14 3.19
CA ASP A 82 -11.25 -7.20 2.00
C ASP A 82 -10.27 -6.02 2.00
N GLU A 83 -9.01 -6.28 2.34
CA GLU A 83 -7.98 -5.23 2.40
C GLU A 83 -7.63 -4.63 1.02
N ASN A 84 -8.10 -5.22 -0.08
CA ASN A 84 -7.84 -4.75 -1.44
C ASN A 84 -9.00 -3.90 -2.01
N ARG A 85 -10.05 -3.66 -1.22
CA ARG A 85 -11.21 -2.86 -1.61
C ARG A 85 -11.32 -1.60 -0.78
N TYR A 86 -11.65 -0.52 -1.49
CA TYR A 86 -11.80 0.78 -0.90
C TYR A 86 -13.04 1.45 -1.47
N ASP A 87 -13.89 1.96 -0.61
CA ASP A 87 -14.89 2.92 -1.03
C ASP A 87 -14.27 4.30 -1.12
N ILE A 88 -14.76 5.07 -2.07
CA ILE A 88 -14.49 6.46 -2.27
C ILE A 88 -15.72 7.21 -1.77
N VAL A 89 -15.51 8.07 -0.78
CA VAL A 89 -16.58 8.88 -0.19
C VAL A 89 -16.23 10.36 -0.27
N SER A 90 -17.28 11.17 -0.33
CA SER A 90 -17.16 12.63 -0.22
C SER A 90 -16.72 13.04 1.18
N LYS A 91 -16.36 14.32 1.33
CA LYS A 91 -15.96 14.86 2.64
C LYS A 91 -17.12 14.81 3.65
N ASP A 92 -18.32 15.11 3.20
CA ASP A 92 -19.51 15.18 4.05
C ASP A 92 -19.93 13.78 4.51
N VAL A 93 -19.92 12.80 3.61
CA VAL A 93 -20.19 11.39 3.95
C VAL A 93 -19.17 10.88 4.95
N LEU A 94 -17.88 11.16 4.74
CA LEU A 94 -16.85 10.76 5.71
C LEU A 94 -17.09 11.40 7.08
N LYS A 95 -17.39 12.70 7.11
CA LYS A 95 -17.62 13.43 8.36
C LYS A 95 -18.78 12.81 9.13
N GLU A 96 -19.93 12.63 8.48
CA GLU A 96 -21.12 12.03 9.08
C GLU A 96 -20.85 10.60 9.55
N ALA A 97 -20.25 9.76 8.72
CA ALA A 97 -19.92 8.38 9.07
C ALA A 97 -18.95 8.29 10.25
N LYS A 98 -17.99 9.23 10.38
CA LYS A 98 -17.10 9.32 11.55
C LYS A 98 -17.85 9.74 12.81
N GLU A 99 -18.75 10.72 12.73
CA GLU A 99 -19.59 11.15 13.85
C GLU A 99 -20.51 10.03 14.34
N LEU A 100 -21.00 9.19 13.41
CA LEU A 100 -21.79 7.99 13.71
C LEU A 100 -20.96 6.78 14.17
N GLY A 101 -19.63 6.91 14.25
CA GLY A 101 -18.71 5.84 14.67
C GLY A 101 -18.63 4.67 13.69
N LYS A 102 -18.99 4.87 12.42
CA LYS A 102 -18.99 3.84 11.36
C LYS A 102 -17.62 3.67 10.71
N ILE A 103 -16.81 4.71 10.78
CA ILE A 103 -15.50 4.80 10.15
C ILE A 103 -14.47 5.30 11.17
N ILE A 104 -13.30 4.68 11.19
CA ILE A 104 -12.13 5.07 11.99
C ILE A 104 -10.92 5.38 11.10
N ASP A 105 -9.90 6.00 11.67
CA ASP A 105 -8.65 6.24 10.95
C ASP A 105 -7.92 4.91 10.74
N ASP A 106 -7.46 4.66 9.50
CA ASP A 106 -6.70 3.45 9.19
C ASP A 106 -5.22 3.68 9.47
N GLU A 107 -4.78 3.38 10.69
CA GLU A 107 -3.39 3.56 11.13
C GLU A 107 -2.39 2.65 10.39
N SER A 108 -2.85 1.58 9.75
CA SER A 108 -1.96 0.67 9.01
C SER A 108 -1.50 1.32 7.70
N ILE A 109 -2.40 2.06 7.05
CA ILE A 109 -2.16 2.75 5.78
C ILE A 109 -1.74 4.21 6.00
N SER A 110 -2.32 4.88 7.00
CA SER A 110 -2.06 6.28 7.31
C SER A 110 -0.79 6.40 8.12
N ALA A 111 0.29 6.90 7.50
CA ALA A 111 1.54 7.16 8.20
C ALA A 111 1.52 8.54 8.88
N ALA A 112 2.08 8.61 10.09
CA ALA A 112 2.19 9.86 10.83
C ALA A 112 3.10 10.86 10.10
N GLY A 113 2.59 12.08 9.86
CA GLY A 113 3.32 13.15 9.18
C GLY A 113 3.17 13.17 7.65
N ASP A 114 2.39 12.26 7.08
CA ASP A 114 2.06 12.24 5.65
C ASP A 114 0.71 12.92 5.38
N ASP A 115 0.59 13.59 4.22
CA ASP A 115 -0.65 14.25 3.77
C ASP A 115 -1.73 13.26 3.33
N PHE A 116 -1.35 12.01 3.05
CA PHE A 116 -2.28 10.96 2.67
C PHE A 116 -2.88 10.30 3.91
N ARG A 117 -4.21 10.27 3.98
CA ARG A 117 -4.96 9.52 4.98
C ARG A 117 -5.93 8.55 4.31
N SER A 118 -6.04 7.39 4.93
CA SER A 118 -7.06 6.37 4.64
C SER A 118 -7.89 6.14 5.89
N TRP A 119 -9.10 5.67 5.67
CA TRP A 119 -10.01 5.28 6.73
C TRP A 119 -10.37 3.80 6.62
N LEU A 120 -11.00 3.26 7.65
CA LEU A 120 -11.41 1.87 7.76
C LEU A 120 -12.82 1.82 8.32
N TYR A 121 -13.72 1.07 7.68
CA TYR A 121 -15.02 0.77 8.28
C TYR A 121 -14.83 -0.08 9.54
N VAL A 122 -15.62 0.18 10.57
CA VAL A 122 -15.55 -0.56 11.83
C VAL A 122 -16.01 -2.02 11.65
N SER A 123 -17.01 -2.25 10.80
CA SER A 123 -17.53 -3.59 10.48
C SER A 123 -18.15 -3.64 9.08
N PRO A 124 -18.39 -4.83 8.50
CA PRO A 124 -19.12 -4.95 7.24
C PRO A 124 -20.52 -4.33 7.28
N ALA A 125 -21.22 -4.42 8.42
CA ALA A 125 -22.53 -3.78 8.59
C ALA A 125 -22.46 -2.25 8.55
N ASP A 126 -21.37 -1.67 9.06
CA ASP A 126 -21.15 -0.22 9.01
C ASP A 126 -20.79 0.25 7.59
N ARG A 127 -20.08 -0.57 6.81
CA ARG A 127 -19.89 -0.36 5.36
C ARG A 127 -21.23 -0.33 4.65
N ASP A 128 -22.04 -1.37 4.82
CA ASP A 128 -23.33 -1.50 4.15
C ASP A 128 -24.25 -0.32 4.49
N TYR A 129 -24.27 0.10 5.76
CA TYR A 129 -24.98 1.31 6.18
C TYR A 129 -24.51 2.56 5.41
N VAL A 130 -23.20 2.78 5.28
CA VAL A 130 -22.66 3.97 4.61
C VAL A 130 -22.95 3.91 3.11
N GLN A 131 -22.84 2.75 2.48
CA GLN A 131 -23.16 2.57 1.06
C GLN A 131 -24.63 2.83 0.78
N ASP A 132 -25.54 2.26 1.59
CA ASP A 132 -26.98 2.34 1.36
C ASP A 132 -27.61 3.66 1.81
N LYS A 133 -27.12 4.25 2.91
CA LYS A 133 -27.74 5.41 3.56
C LYS A 133 -27.03 6.72 3.29
N LEU A 134 -25.70 6.68 3.22
CA LEU A 134 -24.89 7.88 3.00
C LEU A 134 -24.39 8.00 1.56
N ASN A 135 -24.62 6.97 0.74
CA ASN A 135 -24.29 6.92 -0.68
C ASN A 135 -22.78 7.08 -0.94
N ALA A 136 -22.03 6.00 -0.73
CA ALA A 136 -20.64 5.96 -1.18
C ALA A 136 -20.56 6.19 -2.69
N GLU A 137 -19.65 7.05 -3.14
CA GLU A 137 -19.63 7.50 -4.54
C GLU A 137 -19.21 6.38 -5.50
N ARG A 138 -18.25 5.56 -5.07
CA ARG A 138 -17.65 4.50 -5.90
C ARG A 138 -16.88 3.51 -5.03
N THR A 139 -16.77 2.27 -5.50
CA THR A 139 -15.80 1.30 -4.98
C THR A 139 -14.64 1.14 -5.95
N GLU A 140 -13.41 1.13 -5.42
CA GLU A 140 -12.17 0.87 -6.13
C GLU A 140 -11.57 -0.45 -5.60
N VAL A 141 -11.11 -1.29 -6.52
CA VAL A 141 -10.36 -2.52 -6.20
C VAL A 141 -8.91 -2.29 -6.61
N LEU A 142 -7.96 -2.68 -5.76
CA LEU A 142 -6.54 -2.62 -6.11
C LEU A 142 -6.26 -3.45 -7.37
N PRO A 143 -5.33 -3.03 -8.25
CA PRO A 143 -4.98 -3.80 -9.43
C PRO A 143 -4.46 -5.20 -9.06
N GLN A 144 -4.86 -6.21 -9.83
CA GLN A 144 -4.51 -7.61 -9.56
C GLN A 144 -2.99 -7.83 -9.37
N ILE A 145 -2.18 -7.19 -10.22
CA ILE A 145 -0.70 -7.28 -10.10
C ILE A 145 -0.17 -6.71 -8.77
N LEU A 146 -0.83 -5.69 -8.21
CA LEU A 146 -0.46 -5.15 -6.91
C LEU A 146 -0.87 -6.11 -5.79
N ILE A 147 -2.07 -6.70 -5.88
CA ILE A 147 -2.57 -7.71 -4.94
C ILE A 147 -1.60 -8.90 -4.87
N GLU A 148 -1.20 -9.42 -6.03
CA GLU A 148 -0.25 -10.54 -6.13
C GLU A 148 1.12 -10.19 -5.54
N ASN A 149 1.64 -8.99 -5.83
CA ASN A 149 2.89 -8.52 -5.26
C ASN A 149 2.82 -8.38 -3.73
N ILE A 150 1.71 -7.88 -3.21
CA ILE A 150 1.48 -7.77 -1.76
C ILE A 150 1.40 -9.16 -1.12
N ALA A 151 0.66 -10.09 -1.74
CA ALA A 151 0.57 -11.47 -1.27
C ALA A 151 1.95 -12.14 -1.24
N LEU A 152 2.77 -11.92 -2.28
CA LEU A 152 4.14 -12.40 -2.33
C LEU A 152 4.97 -11.82 -1.19
N VAL A 153 4.94 -10.51 -0.96
CA VAL A 153 5.65 -9.86 0.17
C VAL A 153 5.21 -10.43 1.51
N ARG A 154 3.90 -10.61 1.75
CA ARG A 154 3.36 -11.20 2.99
C ARG A 154 3.81 -12.65 3.21
N SER A 155 3.97 -13.41 2.14
CA SER A 155 4.39 -14.81 2.22
C SER A 155 5.87 -14.98 2.63
N ARG A 156 6.69 -13.94 2.43
CA ARG A 156 8.14 -13.99 2.69
C ARG A 156 8.45 -13.52 4.11
N LYS A 157 9.10 -14.38 4.88
CA LYS A 157 9.49 -14.04 6.25
C LYS A 157 10.76 -13.20 6.25
N PHE A 158 10.83 -12.20 7.11
CA PHE A 158 12.07 -11.46 7.31
C PHE A 158 13.20 -12.44 7.75
N GLY A 159 14.36 -12.34 7.11
CA GLY A 159 15.48 -13.27 7.33
C GLY A 159 15.47 -14.53 6.46
N GLU A 160 14.45 -14.73 5.61
CA GLU A 160 14.49 -15.71 4.53
C GLU A 160 15.62 -15.30 3.56
N ILE A 161 16.70 -16.10 3.55
CA ILE A 161 17.86 -15.82 2.70
C ILE A 161 17.47 -16.14 1.27
N TRP A 162 17.59 -15.14 0.38
CA TRP A 162 17.52 -15.34 -1.06
C TRP A 162 18.59 -16.35 -1.49
N GLN A 163 18.19 -17.58 -1.80
CA GLN A 163 19.02 -18.51 -2.56
C GLN A 163 18.88 -18.10 -4.02
N GLY A 164 19.78 -17.23 -4.48
CA GLY A 164 19.69 -16.70 -5.82
C GLY A 164 19.60 -17.73 -6.92
N LYS A 165 18.74 -17.46 -7.92
CA LYS A 165 19.07 -17.91 -9.27
C LYS A 165 20.15 -16.97 -9.81
N LYS A 166 21.27 -17.55 -10.27
CA LYS A 166 22.30 -16.84 -11.03
C LYS A 166 21.63 -16.05 -12.17
N GLU A 167 22.20 -14.88 -12.51
CA GLU A 167 21.87 -14.17 -13.75
C GLU A 167 21.80 -15.16 -14.92
N GLY A 168 20.68 -15.13 -15.66
CA GLY A 168 20.40 -16.05 -16.77
C GLY A 168 19.21 -16.99 -16.55
N ALA A 169 18.58 -17.02 -15.37
CA ALA A 169 17.28 -17.64 -15.24
C ALA A 169 16.21 -16.75 -15.89
N PRO A 170 15.42 -17.27 -16.86
CA PRO A 170 14.40 -16.47 -17.50
C PRO A 170 13.45 -15.94 -16.44
N LEU A 171 13.17 -14.64 -16.49
CA LEU A 171 12.00 -14.08 -15.82
C LEU A 171 10.80 -14.93 -16.26
N PRO A 172 9.90 -15.31 -15.34
CA PRO A 172 8.63 -15.87 -15.79
C PRO A 172 8.04 -14.88 -16.80
N PRO A 173 7.62 -15.35 -18.00
CA PRO A 173 7.14 -14.45 -19.02
C PRO A 173 6.05 -13.58 -18.41
N LEU A 174 6.19 -12.26 -18.59
CA LEU A 174 5.06 -11.37 -18.46
C LEU A 174 4.00 -11.94 -19.41
N VAL A 175 2.95 -12.54 -18.84
CA VAL A 175 1.78 -12.94 -19.62
C VAL A 175 1.13 -11.63 -20.05
N MET A 176 1.65 -11.07 -21.13
CA MET A 176 0.94 -10.08 -21.90
C MET A 176 -0.15 -10.86 -22.61
N ASP A 177 -1.35 -10.80 -22.05
CA ASP A 177 -2.57 -11.13 -22.79
C ASP A 177 -2.60 -10.24 -24.03
N LYS A 178 -2.08 -10.77 -25.14
CA LYS A 178 -2.43 -10.28 -26.46
C LYS A 178 -3.82 -10.81 -26.75
N LYS A 179 -4.84 -10.01 -26.38
CA LYS A 179 -6.11 -10.05 -27.11
C LYS A 179 -5.82 -9.69 -28.56
N GLY A 180 -6.25 -10.59 -29.45
CA GLY A 180 -6.21 -10.50 -30.90
C GLY A 180 -6.75 -11.80 -31.45
#